data_AF-A0A1I3WGX7-F1
#
_entry.id   AF-A0A1I3WGX7-F1
#
_cell.length_a   1.000
_cell.length_b   1.000
_cell.length_c   1.000
_cell.angle_alpha   90.00
_cell.angle_beta   90.00
_cell.angle_gamma   90.00
#
_symmetry.space_group_name_H-M   'P 1'
#
loop_
_entity.id
_entity.type
_entity.pdbx_description
1 polymer ?
#
loop_
_entity_poly.entity_id
_entity_poly.type
_entity_poly.pdbx_seq_one_letter_code
_entity_poly.pdbx_strand_id
1 'polypeptide(L)'
;MSPDTHLFSSVSVLAEFHPLAKAIQFWSDKSGQRHSKVVYDHIVPSAMQALEVDIAIIAEQLGKASLPDFYQFCSDIELIFHGAQPSGPVATVSDIDWLRLRRISIYAQYWKNRNPQEVNKLLSFVMGIPLYSQIVAQLIASHASDSKYQILQGISLSGGVYLIGVERYKQLFRHEIDQAFNEAKVLVSAFRGTHEENAAELINSMAEAALIK
;
A
#
# COMPACT_ATOMS: atom_id res chain seq x y z
N MET A 1 -0.84 -15.52 4.61
CA MET A 1 0.32 -14.86 3.96
C MET A 1 1.61 -15.47 4.49
N SER A 2 2.66 -15.56 3.67
CA SER A 2 3.95 -16.08 4.12
C SER A 2 4.69 -15.05 5.00
N PRO A 3 5.63 -15.46 5.87
CA PRO A 3 6.45 -14.54 6.64
C PRO A 3 7.21 -13.53 5.77
N ASP A 4 7.66 -13.94 4.59
CA ASP A 4 8.36 -13.08 3.64
C ASP A 4 7.40 -12.08 2.98
N THR A 5 6.15 -12.48 2.69
CA THR A 5 5.11 -11.56 2.20
C THR A 5 4.83 -10.47 3.25
N HIS A 6 4.76 -10.82 4.54
CA HIS A 6 4.60 -9.82 5.60
C HIS A 6 5.81 -8.88 5.71
N LEU A 7 7.01 -9.43 5.56
CA LEU A 7 8.25 -8.66 5.60
C LEU A 7 8.23 -7.54 4.54
N PHE A 8 7.94 -7.87 3.28
CA PHE A 8 7.97 -6.87 2.21
C PHE A 8 6.75 -5.95 2.17
N SER A 9 5.53 -6.46 2.43
CA SER A 9 4.31 -5.64 2.41
C SER A 9 4.34 -4.49 3.42
N SER A 10 4.99 -4.68 4.57
CA SER A 10 5.12 -3.65 5.61
C SER A 10 5.95 -2.42 5.19
N VAL A 11 6.68 -2.49 4.07
CA VAL A 11 7.55 -1.40 3.59
C VAL A 11 7.26 -0.97 2.17
N SER A 12 6.63 -1.80 1.32
CA SER A 12 6.42 -1.51 -0.11
C SER A 12 5.77 -0.15 -0.38
N VAL A 13 4.70 0.20 0.36
CA VAL A 13 4.00 1.47 0.17
C VAL A 13 4.86 2.65 0.59
N LEU A 14 5.41 2.59 1.79
CA LEU A 14 6.15 3.72 2.36
C LEU A 14 7.48 3.92 1.65
N ALA A 15 8.15 2.85 1.23
CA ALA A 15 9.35 2.94 0.41
C ALA A 15 9.05 3.54 -0.97
N GLU A 16 7.89 3.23 -1.56
CA GLU A 16 7.55 3.76 -2.88
C GLU A 16 7.07 5.22 -2.83
N PHE A 17 6.20 5.54 -1.88
CA PHE A 17 5.39 6.76 -1.96
C PHE A 17 5.65 7.78 -0.84
N HIS A 18 6.36 7.42 0.24
CA HIS A 18 6.61 8.38 1.31
C HIS A 18 7.76 9.32 0.89
N PRO A 19 7.54 10.65 0.78
CA PRO A 19 8.51 11.57 0.18
C PRO A 19 9.79 11.75 0.99
N LEU A 20 9.79 11.32 2.26
CA LEU A 20 10.96 11.35 3.14
C LEU A 20 11.59 9.96 3.33
N ALA A 21 11.15 8.93 2.59
CA ALA A 21 11.71 7.59 2.70
C ALA A 21 13.16 7.57 2.17
N LYS A 22 14.09 7.14 3.03
CA LYS A 22 15.52 7.15 2.73
C LYS A 22 16.07 5.75 2.53
N ALA A 23 15.73 4.85 3.45
CA ALA A 23 16.22 3.49 3.47
C ALA A 23 15.17 2.55 4.03
N ILE A 24 15.40 1.26 3.85
CA ILE A 24 14.62 0.19 4.46
C ILE A 24 15.57 -0.61 5.33
N GLN A 25 15.18 -0.78 6.59
CA GLN A 25 15.88 -1.63 7.54
C GLN A 25 15.11 -2.94 7.68
N PHE A 26 15.79 -4.05 7.43
CA PHE A 26 15.35 -5.40 7.76
C PHE A 26 16.15 -5.89 8.97
N TRP A 27 15.51 -6.58 9.90
CA TRP A 27 16.23 -7.21 11.01
C TRP A 27 15.54 -8.48 11.50
N SER A 28 16.29 -9.31 12.21
CA SER A 28 15.75 -10.40 13.01
C SER A 28 15.89 -10.08 14.49
N ASP A 29 14.86 -10.42 15.27
CA ASP A 29 14.94 -10.27 16.72
C ASP A 29 15.63 -11.48 17.40
N LYS A 30 15.66 -11.45 18.74
CA LYS A 30 16.28 -12.50 19.55
C LYS A 30 15.57 -13.85 19.43
N SER A 31 14.29 -13.86 19.05
CA SER A 31 13.51 -15.06 18.73
C SER A 31 13.67 -15.53 17.29
N GLY A 32 14.41 -14.78 16.46
CA GLY A 32 14.57 -15.07 15.03
C GLY A 32 13.37 -14.63 14.18
N GLN A 33 12.41 -13.90 14.74
CA GLN A 33 11.32 -13.31 13.96
C GLN A 33 11.88 -12.15 13.13
N ARG A 34 11.50 -12.11 11.86
CA ARG A 34 11.93 -11.10 10.89
C ARG A 34 11.00 -9.91 10.91
N HIS A 35 11.58 -8.73 10.79
CA HIS A 35 10.90 -7.45 10.83
C HIS A 35 11.47 -6.52 9.78
N SER A 36 10.68 -5.54 9.37
CA SER A 36 11.18 -4.46 8.53
C SER A 36 10.52 -3.12 8.85
N LYS A 37 11.18 -2.03 8.47
CA LYS A 37 10.65 -0.67 8.58
C LYS A 37 11.34 0.25 7.58
N VAL A 38 10.62 1.30 7.19
CA VAL A 38 11.21 2.42 6.44
C VAL A 38 11.90 3.38 7.41
N VAL A 39 13.10 3.80 7.04
CA VAL A 39 13.89 4.85 7.70
C VAL A 39 13.68 6.13 6.92
N TYR A 40 13.36 7.21 7.62
CA TYR A 40 13.04 8.51 7.03
C TYR A 40 14.16 9.52 7.23
N ASP A 41 14.25 10.50 6.34
CA ASP A 41 15.01 11.71 6.61
C ASP A 41 14.35 12.55 7.71
N HIS A 42 15.16 13.11 8.59
CA HIS A 42 14.72 13.94 9.71
C HIS A 42 14.62 15.41 9.30
N ILE A 43 13.79 15.68 8.29
CA ILE A 43 13.51 17.03 7.79
C ILE A 43 12.02 17.35 7.94
N VAL A 44 11.71 18.64 8.14
CA VAL A 44 10.32 19.10 8.19
C VAL A 44 9.76 19.06 6.76
N PRO A 45 8.66 18.33 6.49
CA PRO A 45 8.07 18.28 5.15
C PRO A 45 7.48 19.63 4.78
N SER A 46 7.58 19.98 3.50
CA SER A 46 6.77 21.08 2.94
C SER A 46 5.28 20.77 3.06
N ALA A 47 4.41 21.78 2.89
CA ALA A 47 2.96 21.59 2.97
C ALA A 47 2.43 20.53 1.98
N MET A 48 3.00 20.47 0.77
CA MET A 48 2.65 19.46 -0.23
C MET A 48 3.13 18.07 0.19
N GLN A 49 4.38 17.96 0.65
CA GLN A 49 4.91 16.69 1.17
C GLN A 49 4.15 16.21 2.40
N ALA A 50 3.63 17.10 3.25
CA ALA A 50 2.82 16.70 4.39
C ALA A 50 1.53 15.97 3.97
N LEU A 51 0.91 16.39 2.86
CA LEU A 51 -0.23 15.68 2.28
C LEU A 51 0.19 14.33 1.69
N GLU A 52 1.31 14.28 0.97
CA GLU A 52 1.85 13.01 0.42
C GLU A 52 2.21 12.01 1.53
N VAL A 53 2.77 12.49 2.65
CA VAL A 53 3.03 11.70 3.86
C VAL A 53 1.74 11.14 4.44
N ASP A 54 0.70 11.97 4.56
CA ASP A 54 -0.61 11.51 5.04
C ASP A 54 -1.19 10.42 4.13
N ILE A 55 -1.12 10.62 2.81
CA ILE A 55 -1.61 9.65 1.82
C ILE A 55 -0.85 8.33 1.90
N ALA A 56 0.48 8.37 1.94
CA ALA A 56 1.31 7.16 1.99
C ALA A 56 1.06 6.35 3.27
N ILE A 57 0.92 7.02 4.42
CA ILE A 57 0.66 6.35 5.70
C ILE A 57 -0.75 5.76 5.74
N ILE A 58 -1.76 6.49 5.27
CA ILE A 58 -3.12 5.96 5.21
C ILE A 58 -3.22 4.78 4.24
N ALA A 59 -2.56 4.86 3.09
CA ALA A 59 -2.57 3.75 2.13
C ALA A 59 -1.89 2.48 2.68
N GLU A 60 -0.83 2.63 3.48
CA GLU A 60 -0.21 1.49 4.17
C GLU A 60 -1.16 0.88 5.22
N GLN A 61 -1.77 1.71 6.07
CA GLN A 61 -2.68 1.24 7.13
C GLN A 61 -3.95 0.57 6.57
N LEU A 62 -4.44 1.05 5.43
CA LEU A 62 -5.58 0.46 4.72
C LEU A 62 -5.24 -0.87 4.03
N GLY A 63 -3.96 -1.26 3.95
CA GLY A 63 -3.49 -2.48 3.28
C GLY A 63 -4.12 -3.77 3.81
N LYS A 64 -4.61 -3.78 5.06
CA LYS A 64 -5.33 -4.94 5.64
C LYS A 64 -6.83 -4.92 5.36
N ALA A 65 -7.40 -3.78 5.00
CA ALA A 65 -8.82 -3.64 4.70
C ALA A 65 -9.16 -3.94 3.24
N SER A 66 -8.18 -3.88 2.33
CA SER A 66 -8.39 -4.07 0.90
C SER A 66 -8.77 -5.49 0.51
N LEU A 67 -8.63 -6.46 1.41
CA LEU A 67 -8.94 -7.87 1.19
C LEU A 67 -9.59 -8.46 2.46
N PRO A 68 -10.43 -9.50 2.32
CA PRO A 68 -10.76 -10.23 1.09
C PRO A 68 -11.78 -9.54 0.18
N ASP A 69 -12.48 -8.50 0.67
CA ASP A 69 -13.54 -7.81 -0.09
C ASP A 69 -13.06 -6.45 -0.64
N PHE A 70 -12.35 -6.51 -1.77
CA PHE A 70 -11.80 -5.34 -2.43
C PHE A 70 -12.88 -4.42 -3.01
N TYR A 71 -14.00 -4.97 -3.46
CA TYR A 71 -15.14 -4.20 -3.96
C TYR A 71 -15.77 -3.34 -2.85
N GLN A 72 -16.09 -3.96 -1.71
CA GLN A 72 -16.66 -3.22 -0.58
C GLN A 72 -15.66 -2.20 -0.02
N PHE A 73 -14.36 -2.57 0.05
CA PHE A 73 -13.30 -1.64 0.42
C PHE A 73 -13.28 -0.39 -0.48
N CYS A 74 -13.28 -0.57 -1.81
CA CYS A 74 -13.30 0.57 -2.74
C CYS A 74 -14.55 1.43 -2.56
N SER A 75 -15.71 0.80 -2.39
CA SER A 75 -16.99 1.48 -2.14
C SER A 75 -16.96 2.31 -0.85
N ASP A 76 -16.41 1.76 0.24
CA ASP A 76 -16.26 2.49 1.50
C ASP A 76 -15.35 3.71 1.35
N ILE A 77 -14.24 3.59 0.62
CA ILE A 77 -13.34 4.71 0.34
C ILE A 77 -14.07 5.84 -0.42
N GLU A 78 -14.87 5.52 -1.44
CA GLU A 78 -15.68 6.53 -2.14
C GLU A 78 -16.64 7.25 -1.20
N LEU A 79 -17.37 6.49 -0.37
CA LEU A 79 -18.33 7.06 0.58
C LEU A 79 -17.63 7.96 1.61
N ILE A 80 -16.49 7.53 2.17
CA ILE A 80 -15.71 8.32 3.14
C ILE A 80 -15.24 9.63 2.50
N PHE A 81 -14.78 9.60 1.25
CA PHE A 81 -14.35 10.79 0.51
C PHE A 81 -15.52 11.68 0.07
N HIS A 82 -16.75 11.16 0.15
CA HIS A 82 -18.00 11.92 0.01
C HIS A 82 -18.56 12.41 1.36
N GLY A 83 -17.86 12.16 2.47
CA GLY A 83 -18.21 12.65 3.81
C GLY A 83 -18.97 11.65 4.68
N ALA A 84 -19.11 10.39 4.26
CA ALA A 84 -19.64 9.35 5.11
C ALA A 84 -18.68 9.02 6.27
N GLN A 85 -19.24 8.42 7.32
CA GLN A 85 -18.41 7.80 8.36
C GLN A 85 -17.80 6.50 7.83
N PRO A 86 -16.66 6.06 8.38
CA PRO A 86 -16.07 4.77 8.02
C PRO A 86 -17.06 3.62 8.19
N SER A 87 -17.10 2.72 7.22
CA SER A 87 -17.95 1.52 7.17
C SER A 87 -17.16 0.31 6.69
N GLY A 88 -17.83 -0.86 6.65
CA GLY A 88 -17.34 -2.09 6.04
C GLY A 88 -15.91 -2.47 6.46
N PRO A 89 -15.08 -3.00 5.55
CA PRO A 89 -13.70 -3.36 5.85
C PRO A 89 -12.86 -2.22 6.43
N VAL A 90 -13.09 -0.96 6.01
CA VAL A 90 -12.29 0.18 6.49
C VAL A 90 -12.51 0.42 7.99
N ALA A 91 -13.73 0.27 8.48
CA ALA A 91 -14.06 0.41 9.91
C ALA A 91 -13.42 -0.67 10.80
N THR A 92 -12.98 -1.80 10.22
CA THR A 92 -12.37 -2.91 10.98
C THR A 92 -10.88 -2.73 11.26
N VAL A 93 -10.24 -1.71 10.67
CA VAL A 93 -8.81 -1.45 10.87
C VAL A 93 -8.58 -0.81 12.24
N SER A 94 -7.92 -1.54 13.15
CA SER A 94 -7.70 -1.10 14.53
C SER A 94 -6.70 0.07 14.65
N ASP A 95 -5.69 0.10 13.79
CA ASP A 95 -4.51 0.95 13.95
C ASP A 95 -4.48 2.14 12.97
N ILE A 96 -5.62 2.50 12.41
CA ILE A 96 -5.72 3.57 11.43
C ILE A 96 -5.70 4.96 12.09
N ASP A 97 -4.92 5.88 11.51
CA ASP A 97 -4.91 7.29 11.89
C ASP A 97 -6.12 8.01 11.27
N TRP A 98 -7.26 7.95 11.95
CA TRP A 98 -8.51 8.57 11.48
C TRP A 98 -8.38 10.07 11.20
N LEU A 99 -7.50 10.78 11.91
CA LEU A 99 -7.31 12.21 11.69
C LEU A 99 -6.66 12.46 10.33
N ARG A 100 -5.63 11.68 9.96
CA ARG A 100 -5.02 11.74 8.63
C ARG A 100 -6.01 11.39 7.53
N LEU A 101 -6.75 10.29 7.68
CA LEU A 101 -7.75 9.89 6.68
C LEU A 101 -8.80 11.00 6.49
N ARG A 102 -9.26 11.60 7.58
CA ARG A 102 -10.20 12.72 7.54
C ARG A 102 -9.61 13.97 6.87
N ARG A 103 -8.33 14.30 7.09
CA ARG A 103 -7.66 15.41 6.39
C ARG A 103 -7.64 15.19 4.88
N ILE A 104 -7.29 13.98 4.43
CA ILE A 104 -7.27 13.62 3.00
C ILE A 104 -8.69 13.70 2.42
N SER A 105 -9.70 13.17 3.11
CA SER A 105 -11.10 13.25 2.68
C SER A 105 -11.59 14.71 2.58
N ILE A 106 -11.30 15.56 3.56
CA ILE A 106 -11.66 16.99 3.52
C ILE A 106 -10.96 17.70 2.34
N TYR A 107 -9.69 17.38 2.10
CA TYR A 107 -8.95 17.91 0.95
C TYR A 107 -9.63 17.51 -0.36
N ALA A 108 -10.01 16.24 -0.52
CA ALA A 108 -10.71 15.74 -1.68
C ALA A 108 -12.07 16.44 -1.89
N GLN A 109 -12.86 16.60 -0.83
CA GLN A 109 -14.16 17.29 -0.87
C GLN A 109 -14.01 18.77 -1.28
N TYR A 110 -13.02 19.46 -0.72
CA TYR A 110 -12.74 20.85 -1.06
C TYR A 110 -12.38 21.03 -2.55
N TRP A 111 -11.62 20.10 -3.12
CA TRP A 111 -11.20 20.16 -4.52
C TRP A 111 -12.19 19.54 -5.50
N LYS A 112 -13.19 18.79 -5.04
CA LYS A 112 -14.12 18.04 -5.90
C LYS A 112 -14.77 18.88 -7.01
N ASN A 113 -15.22 20.09 -6.67
CA ASN A 113 -15.86 21.00 -7.65
C ASN A 113 -14.86 21.89 -8.40
N ARG A 114 -13.61 22.01 -7.91
CA ARG A 114 -12.58 22.90 -8.48
C ARG A 114 -11.64 22.17 -9.43
N ASN A 115 -11.31 20.93 -9.09
CA ASN A 115 -10.43 20.06 -9.85
C ASN A 115 -10.83 18.59 -9.64
N PRO A 116 -11.94 18.15 -10.28
CA PRO A 116 -12.43 16.78 -10.14
C PRO A 116 -11.44 15.73 -10.64
N GLN A 117 -10.58 16.08 -11.60
CA GLN A 117 -9.57 15.15 -12.13
C GLN A 117 -8.53 14.78 -11.08
N GLU A 118 -8.02 15.75 -10.31
CA GLU A 118 -7.06 15.48 -9.23
C GLU A 118 -7.70 14.69 -8.09
N VAL A 119 -8.97 14.96 -7.77
CA VAL A 119 -9.70 14.17 -6.77
C VAL A 119 -9.89 12.73 -7.24
N ASN A 120 -10.19 12.51 -8.52
CA ASN A 120 -10.31 11.17 -9.07
C ASN A 120 -8.98 10.40 -9.05
N LYS A 121 -7.85 11.07 -9.29
CA LYS A 121 -6.50 10.50 -9.15
C LYS A 121 -6.21 10.12 -7.71
N LEU A 122 -6.48 11.02 -6.77
CA LEU A 122 -6.30 10.77 -5.33
C LEU A 122 -7.14 9.57 -4.86
N LEU A 123 -8.42 9.52 -5.23
CA LEU A 123 -9.30 8.39 -4.92
C LEU A 123 -8.75 7.09 -5.51
N SER A 124 -8.33 7.10 -6.79
CA SER A 124 -7.76 5.90 -7.42
C SER A 124 -6.51 5.42 -6.70
N PHE A 125 -5.70 6.35 -6.22
CA PHE A 125 -4.50 6.05 -5.47
C PHE A 125 -4.83 5.41 -4.12
N VAL A 126 -5.73 6.02 -3.33
CA VAL A 126 -6.12 5.52 -2.01
C VAL A 126 -6.82 4.15 -2.10
N MET A 127 -7.51 3.86 -3.21
CA MET A 127 -8.06 2.52 -3.49
C MET A 127 -6.99 1.52 -3.92
N GLY A 128 -6.11 1.90 -4.83
CA GLY A 128 -5.19 0.97 -5.49
C GLY A 128 -3.96 0.62 -4.66
N ILE A 129 -3.40 1.58 -3.93
CA ILE A 129 -2.13 1.38 -3.20
C ILE A 129 -2.20 0.31 -2.09
N PRO A 130 -3.28 0.23 -1.30
CA PRO A 130 -3.48 -0.85 -0.33
C PRO A 130 -3.33 -2.25 -0.97
N LEU A 131 -3.92 -2.47 -2.14
CA LEU A 131 -3.84 -3.73 -2.86
C LEU A 131 -2.48 -3.92 -3.55
N TYR A 132 -1.93 -2.86 -4.17
CA TYR A 132 -0.57 -2.85 -4.72
C TYR A 132 0.45 -3.36 -3.71
N SER A 133 0.36 -2.95 -2.44
CA SER A 133 1.28 -3.39 -1.38
C SER A 133 1.31 -4.92 -1.24
N GLN A 134 0.13 -5.53 -1.27
CA GLN A 134 -0.04 -6.97 -1.15
C GLN A 134 0.51 -7.70 -2.38
N ILE A 135 0.23 -7.17 -3.57
CA ILE A 135 0.71 -7.76 -4.83
C ILE A 135 2.24 -7.67 -4.92
N VAL A 136 2.85 -6.50 -4.67
CA VAL A 136 4.32 -6.36 -4.66
C VAL A 136 4.96 -7.35 -3.70
N ALA A 137 4.44 -7.41 -2.47
CA ALA A 137 5.01 -8.27 -1.45
C ALA A 137 4.91 -9.75 -1.81
N GLN A 138 3.81 -10.14 -2.46
CA GLN A 138 3.60 -11.50 -2.94
C GLN A 138 4.54 -11.83 -4.08
N LEU A 139 4.69 -10.95 -5.08
CA LEU A 139 5.62 -11.13 -6.19
C LEU A 139 7.07 -11.23 -5.72
N ILE A 140 7.49 -10.36 -4.79
CA ILE A 140 8.84 -10.45 -4.20
C ILE A 140 8.98 -11.78 -3.44
N ALA A 141 8.00 -12.16 -2.62
CA ALA A 141 8.08 -13.38 -1.83
C ALA A 141 8.10 -14.65 -2.70
N SER A 142 7.31 -14.71 -3.77
CA SER A 142 7.18 -15.88 -4.66
C SER A 142 8.36 -16.03 -5.62
N HIS A 143 8.90 -14.93 -6.15
CA HIS A 143 9.99 -14.99 -7.13
C HIS A 143 11.35 -15.27 -6.49
N ALA A 144 12.05 -16.30 -6.96
CA ALA A 144 13.44 -16.51 -6.62
C ALA A 144 14.28 -15.37 -7.21
N SER A 145 14.93 -14.59 -6.36
CA SER A 145 15.72 -13.42 -6.74
C SER A 145 16.95 -13.33 -5.85
N ASP A 146 18.12 -13.10 -6.46
CA ASP A 146 19.38 -12.89 -5.74
C ASP A 146 19.28 -11.70 -4.77
N SER A 147 18.54 -10.66 -5.17
CA SER A 147 18.25 -9.48 -4.35
C SER A 147 17.51 -9.86 -3.07
N LYS A 148 16.46 -10.69 -3.19
CA LYS A 148 15.73 -11.22 -2.03
C LYS A 148 16.63 -12.07 -1.17
N TYR A 149 17.40 -12.97 -1.78
CA TYR A 149 18.30 -13.87 -1.06
C TYR A 149 19.32 -13.10 -0.22
N GLN A 150 19.92 -12.04 -0.76
CA GLN A 150 20.86 -11.19 -0.03
C GLN A 150 20.23 -10.54 1.21
N ILE A 151 19.01 -10.00 1.09
CA ILE A 151 18.27 -9.43 2.23
C ILE A 151 18.03 -10.51 3.29
N LEU A 152 17.50 -11.67 2.89
CA LEU A 152 17.17 -12.77 3.79
C LEU A 152 18.42 -13.36 4.46
N GLN A 153 19.53 -13.44 3.75
CA GLN A 153 20.81 -13.87 4.30
C GLN A 153 21.33 -12.88 5.34
N GLY A 154 21.20 -11.58 5.08
CA GLY A 154 21.59 -10.52 6.02
C GLY A 154 20.85 -10.54 7.35
N ILE A 155 19.64 -11.13 7.38
CA ILE A 155 18.81 -11.29 8.59
C ILE A 155 18.67 -12.75 9.04
N SER A 156 19.51 -13.65 8.52
CA SER A 156 19.44 -15.08 8.82
C SER A 156 19.89 -15.44 10.25
N LEU A 157 20.85 -14.68 10.79
CA LEU A 157 21.32 -14.83 12.17
C LEU A 157 20.47 -13.98 13.11
N SER A 158 20.27 -14.42 14.35
CA SER A 158 19.56 -13.64 15.38
C SER A 158 20.29 -12.32 15.66
N GLY A 159 19.56 -11.21 15.62
CA GLY A 159 20.13 -9.86 15.72
C GLY A 159 20.77 -9.36 14.43
N GLY A 160 20.64 -10.09 13.32
CA GLY A 160 21.07 -9.66 11.99
C GLY A 160 20.31 -8.43 11.53
N VAL A 161 21.00 -7.49 10.88
CA VAL A 161 20.43 -6.25 10.36
C VAL A 161 20.93 -6.07 8.92
N TYR A 162 20.01 -5.76 8.03
CA TYR A 162 20.30 -5.41 6.64
C TYR A 162 19.66 -4.06 6.31
N LEU A 163 20.46 -3.12 5.79
CA LEU A 163 20.01 -1.78 5.43
C LEU A 163 20.21 -1.57 3.93
N ILE A 164 19.16 -1.10 3.25
CA ILE A 164 19.19 -0.79 1.82
C ILE A 164 18.57 0.59 1.58
N GLY A 165 19.20 1.40 0.72
CA GLY A 165 18.61 2.67 0.31
C GLY A 165 17.32 2.46 -0.48
N VAL A 166 16.33 3.34 -0.32
CA VAL A 166 15.02 3.21 -1.00
C VAL A 166 15.17 3.16 -2.52
N GLU A 167 15.99 4.04 -3.10
CA GLU A 167 16.27 4.02 -4.55
C GLU A 167 16.87 2.69 -5.01
N ARG A 168 17.75 2.10 -4.19
CA ARG A 168 18.33 0.80 -4.51
C ARG A 168 17.27 -0.30 -4.40
N TYR A 169 16.41 -0.26 -3.38
CA TYR A 169 15.31 -1.20 -3.23
C TYR A 169 14.37 -1.15 -4.45
N LYS A 170 13.97 0.05 -4.88
CA LYS A 170 13.14 0.26 -6.08
C LYS A 170 13.80 -0.32 -7.34
N GLN A 171 15.10 -0.12 -7.50
CA GLN A 171 15.85 -0.71 -8.62
C GLN A 171 15.88 -2.24 -8.58
N LEU A 172 16.08 -2.83 -7.40
CA LEU A 172 16.18 -4.28 -7.25
C LEU A 172 14.85 -5.00 -7.50
N PHE A 173 13.72 -4.36 -7.17
CA PHE A 173 12.37 -4.93 -7.28
C PHE A 173 11.50 -4.18 -8.30
N ARG A 174 12.13 -3.52 -9.27
CA ARG A 174 11.45 -2.67 -10.24
C ARG A 174 10.38 -3.44 -11.01
N HIS A 175 10.70 -4.68 -11.39
CA HIS A 175 9.78 -5.51 -12.16
C HIS A 175 8.50 -5.83 -11.37
N GLU A 176 8.66 -6.24 -10.12
CA GLU A 176 7.55 -6.55 -9.20
C GLU A 176 6.71 -5.30 -8.89
N ILE A 177 7.38 -4.16 -8.67
CA ILE A 177 6.73 -2.86 -8.44
C ILE A 177 5.91 -2.44 -9.66
N ASP A 178 6.51 -2.45 -10.87
CA ASP A 178 5.84 -2.04 -12.10
C ASP A 178 4.65 -2.98 -12.41
N GLN A 179 4.82 -4.29 -12.21
CA GLN A 179 3.75 -5.27 -12.40
C GLN A 179 2.59 -5.05 -11.42
N ALA A 180 2.88 -4.92 -10.13
CA ALA A 180 1.85 -4.69 -9.12
C ALA A 180 1.11 -3.37 -9.32
N PHE A 181 1.83 -2.32 -9.75
CA PHE A 181 1.22 -1.02 -10.02
C PHE A 181 0.23 -1.10 -11.18
N ASN A 182 0.59 -1.84 -12.23
CA ASN A 182 -0.30 -2.10 -13.36
C ASN A 182 -1.54 -2.90 -12.96
N GLU A 183 -1.38 -3.98 -12.19
CA GLU A 183 -2.49 -4.80 -11.71
C GLU A 183 -3.45 -4.00 -10.81
N ALA A 184 -2.92 -3.25 -9.84
CA ALA A 184 -3.72 -2.39 -8.97
C ALA A 184 -4.49 -1.31 -9.77
N LYS A 185 -3.85 -0.72 -10.78
CA LYS A 185 -4.50 0.26 -11.67
C LYS A 185 -5.63 -0.36 -12.49
N VAL A 186 -5.43 -1.56 -13.03
CA VAL A 186 -6.46 -2.29 -13.78
C VAL A 186 -7.66 -2.58 -12.88
N LEU A 187 -7.42 -3.05 -11.66
CA LEU A 187 -8.48 -3.37 -10.69
C LEU A 187 -9.31 -2.15 -10.28
N VAL A 188 -8.67 -1.03 -9.97
CA VAL A 188 -9.37 0.22 -9.67
C VAL A 188 -10.16 0.70 -10.89
N SER A 189 -9.60 0.55 -12.10
CA SER A 189 -10.30 0.94 -13.34
C SER A 189 -11.51 0.04 -13.60
N ALA A 190 -11.39 -1.27 -13.35
CA ALA A 190 -12.49 -2.21 -13.45
C ALA A 190 -13.58 -1.87 -12.43
N PHE A 191 -13.23 -1.66 -11.16
CA PHE A 191 -14.18 -1.27 -10.11
C PHE A 191 -15.00 -0.04 -10.52
N ARG A 192 -14.34 1.00 -11.04
CA ARG A 192 -15.01 2.22 -11.48
C ARG A 192 -15.84 2.07 -12.75
N GLY A 193 -15.53 1.07 -13.58
CA GLY A 193 -16.23 0.81 -14.83
C GLY A 193 -17.39 -0.17 -14.70
N THR A 194 -17.46 -0.94 -13.61
CA THR A 194 -18.44 -2.01 -13.42
C THR A 194 -19.53 -1.59 -12.43
N HIS A 195 -20.77 -1.51 -12.89
CA HIS A 195 -21.95 -1.15 -12.09
C HIS A 195 -23.08 -2.20 -12.20
N GLU A 196 -22.74 -3.43 -12.59
CA GLU A 196 -23.68 -4.55 -12.80
C GLU A 196 -23.99 -5.29 -11.49
N GLU A 197 -25.07 -6.09 -11.48
CA GLU A 197 -25.52 -6.84 -10.29
C GLU A 197 -24.45 -7.81 -9.72
N ASN A 198 -23.49 -8.23 -10.54
CA ASN A 198 -22.39 -9.14 -10.17
C ASN A 198 -21.02 -8.44 -10.02
N ALA A 199 -20.98 -7.11 -9.96
CA ALA A 199 -19.73 -6.34 -9.91
C ALA A 199 -18.81 -6.77 -8.75
N ALA A 200 -19.37 -7.03 -7.58
CA ALA A 200 -18.61 -7.44 -6.41
C ALA A 200 -17.88 -8.77 -6.61
N GLU A 201 -18.58 -9.78 -7.16
CA GLU A 201 -17.99 -11.10 -7.43
C GLU A 201 -16.86 -11.01 -8.45
N LEU A 202 -17.08 -10.28 -9.55
CA LEU A 202 -16.09 -10.10 -10.61
C LEU A 202 -14.83 -9.38 -10.10
N ILE A 203 -15.00 -8.26 -9.40
CA ILE A 203 -13.87 -7.46 -8.90
C ILE A 203 -13.08 -8.21 -7.83
N ASN A 204 -13.76 -8.90 -6.91
CA ASN A 204 -13.08 -9.70 -5.89
C ASN A 204 -12.35 -10.90 -6.50
N SER A 205 -12.92 -11.54 -7.53
CA SER A 205 -12.25 -12.63 -8.27
C SER A 205 -10.99 -12.13 -9.00
N MET A 206 -11.04 -10.94 -9.60
CA MET A 206 -9.86 -10.33 -10.22
C MET A 206 -8.78 -9.99 -9.18
N ALA A 207 -9.18 -9.47 -8.02
CA ALA A 207 -8.25 -9.15 -6.93
C ALA A 207 -7.57 -10.41 -6.37
N GLU A 208 -8.32 -11.51 -6.21
CA GLU A 208 -7.77 -12.80 -5.81
C GLU A 208 -6.79 -13.34 -6.86
N ALA A 209 -7.15 -13.27 -8.15
CA ALA A 209 -6.27 -13.71 -9.24
C ALA A 209 -4.96 -12.92 -9.29
N ALA A 210 -4.96 -11.64 -8.95
CA ALA A 210 -3.75 -10.81 -8.90
C ALA A 210 -2.77 -11.20 -7.77
N LEU A 211 -3.25 -11.93 -6.75
CA LEU A 211 -2.44 -12.39 -5.61
C LEU A 211 -1.92 -13.83 -5.78
N ILE A 212 -2.47 -14.59 -6.73
CA ILE A 212 -2.09 -15.99 -6.98
C ILE A 212 -1.01 -16.09 -8.08
N LYS A 213 -0.87 -15.06 -8.92
CA LYS A 213 0.18 -14.94 -9.94
C LYS A 213 1.56 -14.75 -9.33
#